data_AF-A0A258W941-F1
#
_entry.id   AF-A0A258W941-F1
#
_cell.length_a   1.000
_cell.length_b   1.000
_cell.length_c   1.000
_cell.angle_alpha   90.00
_cell.angle_beta   90.00
_cell.angle_gamma   90.00
#
_symmetry.space_group_name_H-M   'P 1'
#
loop_
_entity.id
_entity.type
_entity.pdbx_description
1 polymer ?
#
loop_
_entity_poly.entity_id
_entity_poly.type
_entity_poly.pdbx_seq_one_letter_code
_entity_poly.pdbx_strand_id
1 'polypeptide(L)'
;MKSNFYEILELTTNAAQHEITTAYERAKTTYSGDNPAIYTIFSDQEARELLSMIEEAYSILGNKTLRNIYDQRLLGHSKINAEDLTYDSILNASRLIFQDSKVDTKKASFVRNEELEKEIADCSNWNGDMLKKIREYKNVTLEKLSDTIKVNSFYIKAIEAMTPNNLPAPVFVRGYVIQMAKELGLNGKAVADSYMKNYSKAN
;
A
#
# COMPACT_ATOMS: atom_id res chain seq x y z
N MET A 1 17.23 21.15 -4.32
CA MET A 1 17.55 19.80 -4.81
C MET A 1 16.32 18.94 -4.56
N LYS A 2 15.75 18.29 -5.58
CA LYS A 2 14.61 17.38 -5.37
C LYS A 2 15.21 16.00 -5.11
N SER A 3 15.00 15.48 -3.90
CA SER A 3 15.61 14.22 -3.46
C SER A 3 14.99 13.03 -4.20
N ASN A 4 15.82 12.09 -4.65
CA ASN A 4 15.35 10.84 -5.23
C ASN A 4 15.04 9.79 -4.13
N PHE A 5 14.35 8.68 -4.45
CA PHE A 5 13.94 7.69 -3.45
C PHE A 5 15.13 7.00 -2.75
N TYR A 6 16.28 6.90 -3.41
CA TYR A 6 17.50 6.38 -2.77
C TYR A 6 18.04 7.39 -1.76
N GLU A 7 18.06 8.69 -2.09
CA GLU A 7 18.48 9.75 -1.18
C GLU A 7 17.57 9.85 0.05
N ILE A 8 16.26 9.64 -0.11
CA ILE A 8 15.30 9.62 1.02
C ILE A 8 15.61 8.48 1.99
N LEU A 9 16.07 7.33 1.50
CA LEU A 9 16.51 6.20 2.33
C LEU A 9 17.99 6.27 2.72
N GLU A 10 18.70 7.35 2.34
CA GLU A 10 20.14 7.53 2.54
C GLU A 10 20.99 6.40 1.92
N LEU A 11 20.59 5.94 0.73
CA LEU A 11 21.21 4.86 -0.01
C LEU A 11 21.80 5.31 -1.33
N THR A 12 22.68 4.47 -1.87
CA THR A 12 23.16 4.61 -3.26
C THR A 12 22.20 3.92 -4.22
N THR A 13 22.18 4.36 -5.48
CA THR A 13 21.34 3.75 -6.53
C THR A 13 21.68 2.28 -6.80
N ASN A 14 22.88 1.83 -6.43
CA ASN A 14 23.32 0.44 -6.56
C ASN A 14 23.08 -0.41 -5.30
N ALA A 15 22.37 0.11 -4.29
CA ALA A 15 22.15 -0.61 -3.03
C ALA A 15 21.47 -1.97 -3.26
N ALA A 16 21.92 -3.00 -2.55
CA ALA A 16 21.31 -4.31 -2.60
C ALA A 16 19.91 -4.30 -1.93
N GLN A 17 19.07 -5.29 -2.27
CA GLN A 17 17.69 -5.33 -1.76
C GLN A 17 17.61 -5.37 -0.22
N HIS A 18 18.52 -6.13 0.41
CA HIS A 18 18.57 -6.23 1.87
C HIS A 18 18.98 -4.90 2.53
N GLU A 19 19.80 -4.08 1.87
CA GLU A 19 20.19 -2.75 2.34
C GLU A 19 18.99 -1.79 2.30
N ILE A 20 18.15 -1.88 1.25
CA ILE A 20 16.91 -1.09 1.14
C ILE A 20 15.95 -1.42 2.29
N THR A 21 15.74 -2.70 2.57
CA THR A 21 14.88 -3.12 3.70
C THR A 21 15.46 -2.67 5.03
N THR A 22 16.77 -2.84 5.25
CA THR A 22 17.44 -2.41 6.49
C THR A 22 17.35 -0.90 6.69
N ALA A 23 17.57 -0.12 5.62
CA ALA A 23 17.48 1.34 5.67
C ALA A 23 16.05 1.80 5.97
N TYR A 24 15.04 1.18 5.35
CA TYR A 24 13.63 1.45 5.64
C TYR A 24 13.29 1.16 7.10
N GLU A 25 13.68 -0.01 7.63
CA GLU A 25 13.41 -0.37 9.04
C GLU A 25 14.08 0.62 9.99
N ARG A 26 15.36 0.95 9.75
CA ARG A 26 16.10 1.93 10.55
C ARG A 26 15.42 3.30 10.52
N ALA A 27 15.05 3.77 9.34
CA ALA A 27 14.39 5.06 9.17
C ALA A 27 13.01 5.05 9.87
N LYS A 28 12.20 4.01 9.68
CA LYS A 28 10.92 3.84 10.35
C LYS A 28 11.06 3.90 11.88
N THR A 29 12.04 3.19 12.46
CA THR A 29 12.30 3.24 13.91
C THR A 29 12.76 4.62 14.38
N THR A 30 13.52 5.33 13.55
CA THR A 30 14.05 6.66 13.90
C THR A 30 12.95 7.72 13.91
N TYR A 31 12.06 7.66 12.92
CA TYR A 31 11.03 8.67 12.65
C TYR A 31 9.63 8.24 13.12
N SER A 32 9.46 7.09 13.78
CA SER A 32 8.19 6.76 14.43
C SER A 32 7.98 7.65 15.65
N GLY A 33 6.71 7.90 15.98
CA GLY A 33 6.35 8.67 17.18
C GLY A 33 6.71 8.00 18.49
N ASP A 34 7.21 6.76 18.45
CA ASP A 34 7.65 6.01 19.63
C ASP A 34 9.07 6.37 20.06
N ASN A 35 9.81 7.16 19.27
CA ASN A 35 11.17 7.62 19.58
C ASN A 35 11.15 9.05 20.17
N PRO A 36 11.34 9.23 21.49
CA PRO A 36 11.27 10.54 22.13
C PRO A 36 12.31 11.55 21.59
N ALA A 37 13.41 11.05 21.01
CA ALA A 37 14.46 11.90 20.47
C ALA A 37 14.02 12.65 19.20
N ILE A 38 13.02 12.16 18.46
CA ILE A 38 12.61 12.79 17.21
C ILE A 38 11.97 14.16 17.44
N TYR A 39 11.20 14.29 18.51
CA TYR A 39 10.49 15.52 18.90
C TYR A 39 11.40 16.66 19.37
N THR A 40 12.68 16.35 19.58
CA THR A 40 13.69 17.36 19.92
C THR A 40 14.20 18.08 18.66
N ILE A 41 14.09 17.44 17.49
CA ILE A 41 14.64 17.92 16.22
C ILE A 41 13.53 18.30 15.24
N PHE A 42 12.40 17.59 15.27
CA PHE A 42 11.27 17.76 14.35
C PHE A 42 9.95 17.93 15.11
N SER A 43 9.04 18.73 14.54
CA SER A 43 7.65 18.74 14.99
C SER A 43 6.93 17.42 14.66
N ASP A 44 5.82 17.14 15.34
CA ASP A 44 4.92 16.02 15.03
C ASP A 44 4.51 15.97 13.54
N GLN A 45 4.33 17.14 12.93
CA GLN A 45 3.93 17.25 11.53
C GLN A 45 5.10 16.90 10.59
N GLU A 46 6.28 17.44 10.85
CA GLU A 46 7.48 17.16 10.04
C GLU A 46 7.90 15.69 10.13
N ALA A 47 7.82 15.08 11.32
CA ALA A 47 8.11 13.66 11.50
C ALA A 47 7.17 12.76 10.67
N ARG A 48 5.88 13.12 10.61
CA ARG A 48 4.88 12.41 9.78
C ARG A 48 5.16 12.56 8.29
N GLU A 49 5.55 13.75 7.85
CA GLU A 49 5.90 14.01 6.44
C GLU A 49 7.14 13.24 6.02
N LEU A 50 8.18 13.21 6.86
CA LEU A 50 9.37 12.40 6.65
C LEU A 50 9.04 10.91 6.57
N LEU A 51 8.22 10.42 7.50
CA LEU A 51 7.79 9.03 7.49
C LEU A 51 7.01 8.69 6.22
N SER A 52 6.14 9.58 5.74
CA SER A 52 5.42 9.42 4.47
C SER A 52 6.38 9.29 3.29
N MET A 53 7.40 10.15 3.22
CA MET A 53 8.42 10.09 2.17
C MET A 53 9.23 8.79 2.20
N ILE A 54 9.59 8.31 3.40
CA ILE A 54 10.30 7.05 3.61
C ILE A 54 9.45 5.85 3.16
N GLU A 55 8.16 5.85 3.48
CA GLU A 55 7.23 4.80 3.06
C GLU A 55 7.02 4.78 1.54
N GLU A 56 6.88 5.94 0.91
CA GLU A 56 6.79 6.06 -0.55
C GLU A 56 8.06 5.54 -1.23
N ALA A 57 9.24 5.93 -0.75
CA ALA A 57 10.51 5.47 -1.29
C ALA A 57 10.64 3.94 -1.19
N TYR A 58 10.29 3.36 -0.04
CA TYR A 58 10.34 1.92 0.15
C TYR A 58 9.30 1.16 -0.69
N SER A 59 8.12 1.73 -0.92
CA SER A 59 7.09 1.10 -1.74
C SER A 59 7.55 0.84 -3.19
N ILE A 60 8.41 1.72 -3.73
CA ILE A 60 9.01 1.60 -5.06
C ILE A 60 10.28 0.75 -5.00
N LEU A 61 11.24 1.12 -4.14
CA LEU A 61 12.56 0.47 -4.09
C LEU A 61 12.55 -0.92 -3.46
N GLY A 62 11.57 -1.20 -2.60
CA GLY A 62 11.32 -2.50 -1.99
C GLY A 62 10.82 -3.55 -2.99
N ASN A 63 10.20 -3.12 -4.09
CA ASN A 63 9.70 -4.01 -5.13
C ASN A 63 10.68 -4.02 -6.32
N LYS A 64 11.32 -5.17 -6.58
CA LYS A 64 12.33 -5.33 -7.64
C LYS A 64 11.86 -4.85 -9.02
N THR A 65 10.58 -5.06 -9.35
CA THR A 65 10.00 -4.61 -10.63
C THR A 65 9.85 -3.09 -10.66
N LEU A 66 9.24 -2.50 -9.64
CA LEU A 66 9.02 -1.05 -9.57
C LEU A 66 10.36 -0.31 -9.48
N ARG A 67 11.31 -0.86 -8.73
CA ARG A 67 12.69 -0.41 -8.67
C ARG A 67 13.35 -0.39 -10.05
N ASN A 68 13.23 -1.46 -10.83
CA ASN A 68 13.82 -1.50 -12.18
C ASN A 68 13.22 -0.41 -13.10
N ILE A 69 11.91 -0.20 -13.04
CA ILE A 69 11.23 0.86 -13.79
C ILE A 69 11.72 2.25 -13.34
N TYR A 70 11.87 2.43 -12.03
CA TYR A 70 12.40 3.65 -11.45
C TYR A 70 13.84 3.90 -11.92
N ASP A 71 14.71 2.90 -11.83
CA ASP A 71 16.11 2.97 -12.25
C ASP A 71 16.24 3.26 -13.75
N GLN A 72 15.42 2.63 -14.59
CA GLN A 72 15.37 2.91 -16.03
C GLN A 72 14.99 4.37 -16.34
N ARG A 73 14.02 4.93 -15.60
CA ARG A 73 13.62 6.33 -15.76
C ARG A 73 14.65 7.30 -15.20
N LEU A 74 15.30 6.93 -14.11
CA LEU A 74 16.38 7.70 -13.50
C LEU A 74 17.59 7.81 -14.43
N LEU A 75 17.90 6.75 -15.19
CA LEU A 75 19.00 6.71 -16.17
C LEU A 75 18.63 7.31 -17.54
N GLY A 76 17.36 7.25 -17.95
CA GLY A 76 16.90 7.64 -19.28
C GLY A 76 16.71 9.15 -19.52
N HIS A 77 16.69 9.97 -18.48
CA HIS A 77 16.44 11.41 -18.59
C HIS A 77 17.70 12.25 -18.30
N SER A 78 18.32 12.81 -19.35
CA SER A 78 19.38 13.83 -19.22
C SER A 78 18.91 15.15 -18.57
N LYS A 79 17.61 15.28 -18.29
CA LYS A 79 16.99 16.32 -17.45
C LYS A 79 16.00 15.63 -16.51
N ILE A 80 16.36 15.48 -15.24
CA ILE A 80 15.51 14.87 -14.21
C ILE A 80 14.26 15.76 -14.01
N ASN A 81 13.14 15.41 -14.65
CA ASN A 81 11.85 15.97 -14.31
C ASN A 81 11.30 15.18 -13.11
N ALA A 82 11.25 15.80 -11.94
CA ALA A 82 10.80 15.12 -10.73
C ALA A 82 9.35 14.63 -10.77
N GLU A 83 8.54 15.14 -11.70
CA GLU A 83 7.17 14.69 -11.95
C GLU A 83 7.14 13.24 -12.49
N ASP A 84 8.18 12.82 -13.21
CA ASP A 84 8.30 11.49 -13.83
C ASP A 84 8.82 10.40 -12.87
N LEU A 85 9.38 10.83 -11.73
CA LEU A 85 9.93 9.99 -10.67
C LEU A 85 8.98 9.88 -9.45
N THR A 86 7.77 10.44 -9.55
CA THR A 86 6.74 10.31 -8.52
C THR A 86 6.22 8.88 -8.40
N TYR A 87 5.75 8.51 -7.21
CA TYR A 87 5.12 7.22 -6.94
C TYR A 87 4.05 6.86 -7.99
N ASP A 88 3.15 7.80 -8.29
CA ASP A 88 2.08 7.61 -9.27
C ASP A 88 2.61 7.35 -10.69
N SER A 89 3.67 8.06 -11.10
CA SER A 89 4.23 7.93 -12.45
C SER A 89 4.90 6.57 -12.66
N ILE A 90 5.65 6.07 -11.67
CA ILE A 90 6.27 4.73 -11.71
C ILE A 90 5.21 3.63 -11.69
N LEU A 91 4.18 3.80 -10.87
CA LEU A 91 3.09 2.84 -10.79
C LEU A 91 2.32 2.78 -12.12
N ASN A 92 2.07 3.91 -12.77
CA ASN A 92 1.45 3.94 -14.10
C ASN A 92 2.33 3.27 -15.16
N ALA A 93 3.65 3.49 -15.14
CA ALA A 93 4.58 2.82 -16.04
C ALA A 93 4.55 1.30 -15.87
N SER A 94 4.52 0.83 -14.61
CA SER A 94 4.43 -0.60 -14.31
C SER A 94 3.18 -1.22 -14.91
N ARG A 95 2.02 -0.56 -14.77
CA ARG A 95 0.76 -1.04 -15.38
C ARG A 95 0.85 -1.17 -16.89
N LEU A 96 1.48 -0.22 -17.58
CA LEU A 96 1.63 -0.27 -19.04
C LEU A 96 2.53 -1.43 -19.49
N ILE A 97 3.59 -1.73 -18.72
CA ILE A 97 4.49 -2.86 -19.00
C ILE A 97 3.77 -4.20 -18.76
N PHE A 98 2.86 -4.28 -17.79
CA PHE A 98 2.07 -5.49 -17.51
C PHE A 98 0.79 -5.62 -18.37
N GLN A 99 0.37 -4.57 -19.08
CA GLN A 99 -0.83 -4.60 -19.94
C GLN A 99 -0.67 -5.44 -21.21
N ASP A 100 0.56 -5.78 -21.62
CA ASP A 100 0.78 -6.75 -22.70
C ASP A 100 0.40 -8.19 -22.31
N SER A 101 0.15 -8.44 -21.01
CA SER A 101 -0.51 -9.65 -20.53
C SER A 101 -2.00 -9.37 -20.31
N LYS A 102 -2.74 -9.10 -21.39
CA LYS A 102 -4.21 -9.17 -21.34
C LYS A 102 -4.63 -10.61 -20.97
N VAL A 103 -4.82 -10.86 -19.68
CA VAL A 103 -5.78 -11.87 -19.23
C VAL A 103 -7.15 -11.21 -19.32
N ASP A 104 -7.98 -11.80 -20.17
CA ASP A 104 -9.36 -11.46 -20.46
C ASP A 104 -10.09 -10.69 -19.36
N THR A 105 -10.50 -9.48 -19.70
CA THR A 105 -11.59 -8.73 -19.06
C THR A 105 -12.92 -9.46 -19.24
N LYS A 106 -13.06 -10.65 -18.65
CA LYS A 106 -14.38 -11.18 -18.29
C LYS A 106 -14.63 -10.73 -16.86
N LYS A 107 -15.65 -9.90 -16.66
CA LYS A 107 -16.25 -9.65 -15.33
C LYS A 107 -16.29 -10.98 -14.60
N ALA A 108 -15.70 -11.04 -13.40
CA ALA A 108 -15.71 -12.26 -12.60
C ALA A 108 -17.17 -12.68 -12.43
N SER A 109 -17.56 -13.78 -13.10
CA SER A 109 -18.86 -14.40 -12.95
C SER A 109 -18.87 -15.11 -11.60
N PHE A 110 -19.14 -14.38 -10.53
CA PHE A 110 -19.39 -15.02 -9.24
C PHE A 110 -20.85 -15.51 -9.22
N VAL A 111 -21.05 -16.72 -8.70
CA VAL A 111 -22.39 -17.26 -8.45
C VAL A 111 -22.89 -16.59 -7.17
N ARG A 112 -23.98 -15.84 -7.28
CA ARG A 112 -24.56 -15.15 -6.13
C ARG A 112 -25.03 -16.17 -5.10
N ASN A 113 -24.51 -16.10 -3.89
CA ASN A 113 -24.94 -16.92 -2.76
C ASN A 113 -25.82 -16.07 -1.84
N GLU A 114 -27.12 -16.36 -1.80
CA GLU A 114 -28.09 -15.58 -1.00
C GLU A 114 -27.83 -15.62 0.51
N GLU A 115 -27.24 -16.69 1.04
CA GLU A 115 -26.87 -16.78 2.46
C GLU A 115 -25.71 -15.82 2.79
N LEU A 116 -24.70 -15.76 1.93
CA LEU A 116 -23.58 -14.82 2.10
C LEU A 116 -24.04 -13.37 1.91
N GLU A 117 -24.94 -13.09 0.98
CA GLU A 117 -25.48 -11.73 0.80
C GLU A 117 -26.27 -11.26 2.03
N LYS A 118 -27.02 -12.16 2.69
CA LYS A 118 -27.68 -11.87 3.97
C LYS A 118 -26.66 -11.67 5.10
N GLU A 119 -25.65 -12.53 5.20
CA GLU A 119 -24.58 -12.40 6.18
C GLU A 119 -23.82 -11.07 6.02
N ILE A 120 -23.54 -10.66 4.78
CA ILE A 120 -22.92 -9.36 4.43
C ILE A 120 -23.83 -8.19 4.81
N ALA A 121 -25.14 -8.30 4.57
CA ALA A 121 -26.11 -7.25 4.88
C ALA A 121 -26.31 -7.05 6.39
N ASP A 122 -26.31 -8.14 7.15
CA ASP A 122 -26.48 -8.11 8.61
C ASP A 122 -25.15 -7.87 9.36
N CYS A 123 -24.02 -7.88 8.64
CA CYS A 123 -22.70 -7.66 9.21
C CYS A 123 -22.48 -6.19 9.63
N SER A 124 -22.31 -6.00 10.93
CA SER A 124 -21.92 -4.71 11.53
C SER A 124 -20.46 -4.66 11.99
N ASN A 125 -19.82 -5.84 12.14
CA ASN A 125 -18.44 -5.97 12.60
C ASN A 125 -17.52 -6.41 11.46
N TRP A 126 -16.75 -5.47 10.92
CA TRP A 126 -15.85 -5.69 9.79
C TRP A 126 -14.41 -5.91 10.26
N ASN A 127 -13.79 -7.01 9.83
CA ASN A 127 -12.41 -7.37 10.12
C ASN A 127 -11.71 -7.93 8.87
N GLY A 128 -10.41 -8.24 8.97
CA GLY A 128 -9.63 -8.78 7.87
C GLY A 128 -10.21 -10.08 7.29
N ASP A 129 -10.64 -11.00 8.15
CA ASP A 129 -11.21 -12.28 7.74
C ASP A 129 -12.50 -12.12 6.91
N MET A 130 -13.39 -11.23 7.31
CA MET A 130 -14.64 -10.97 6.58
C MET A 130 -14.36 -10.33 5.22
N LEU A 131 -13.37 -9.43 5.14
CA LEU A 131 -12.96 -8.81 3.88
C LEU A 131 -12.35 -9.84 2.92
N LYS A 132 -11.52 -10.74 3.45
CA LYS A 132 -10.96 -11.88 2.71
C LYS A 132 -12.05 -12.81 2.20
N LYS A 133 -13.01 -13.21 3.05
CA LYS A 133 -14.14 -14.08 2.71
C LYS A 133 -14.94 -13.51 1.54
N ILE A 134 -15.23 -12.20 1.57
CA ILE A 134 -15.98 -11.52 0.50
C ILE A 134 -15.16 -11.41 -0.77
N ARG A 135 -13.87 -11.10 -0.67
CA ARG A 135 -12.96 -11.05 -1.81
C ARG A 135 -12.93 -12.40 -2.55
N GLU A 136 -12.77 -13.48 -1.82
CA GLU A 136 -12.75 -14.85 -2.35
C GLU A 136 -14.11 -15.25 -2.93
N TYR A 137 -15.21 -14.94 -2.24
CA TYR A 137 -16.58 -15.13 -2.76
C TYR A 137 -16.81 -14.41 -4.11
N LYS A 138 -16.26 -13.20 -4.27
CA LYS A 138 -16.37 -12.43 -5.52
C LYS A 138 -15.33 -12.83 -6.58
N ASN A 139 -14.53 -13.87 -6.34
CA ASN A 139 -13.42 -14.30 -7.20
C ASN A 139 -12.47 -13.16 -7.58
N VAL A 140 -12.17 -12.29 -6.62
CA VAL A 140 -11.19 -11.21 -6.79
C VAL A 140 -9.85 -11.70 -6.24
N THR A 141 -8.81 -11.75 -7.07
CA THR A 141 -7.46 -12.10 -6.58
C THR A 141 -6.80 -10.90 -5.91
N LEU A 142 -5.73 -11.14 -5.13
CA LEU A 142 -4.97 -10.06 -4.49
C LEU A 142 -4.35 -9.13 -5.53
N GLU A 143 -3.89 -9.69 -6.65
CA GLU A 143 -3.28 -8.97 -7.77
C GLU A 143 -4.33 -8.09 -8.45
N LYS A 144 -5.51 -8.66 -8.76
CA LYS A 144 -6.60 -7.89 -9.34
C LYS A 144 -7.05 -6.76 -8.43
N LEU A 145 -7.19 -7.03 -7.13
CA LEU A 145 -7.57 -6.02 -6.17
C LEU A 145 -6.50 -4.92 -6.08
N SER A 146 -5.23 -5.31 -5.96
CA SER A 146 -4.07 -4.42 -5.98
C SER A 146 -4.07 -3.53 -7.23
N ASP A 147 -4.34 -4.12 -8.39
CA ASP A 147 -4.42 -3.41 -9.65
C ASP A 147 -5.64 -2.49 -9.74
N THR A 148 -6.78 -2.82 -9.13
CA THR A 148 -7.94 -1.93 -9.14
C THR A 148 -7.76 -0.76 -8.17
N ILE A 149 -7.43 -1.04 -6.91
CA ILE A 149 -7.39 -0.03 -5.84
C ILE A 149 -6.03 0.65 -5.69
N LYS A 150 -5.03 0.25 -6.48
CA LYS A 150 -3.68 0.83 -6.50
C LYS A 150 -2.96 0.74 -5.15
N VAL A 151 -3.26 -0.32 -4.40
CA VAL A 151 -2.61 -0.65 -3.12
C VAL A 151 -1.81 -1.93 -3.32
N ASN A 152 -0.55 -1.94 -2.87
CA ASN A 152 0.31 -3.11 -2.97
C ASN A 152 -0.39 -4.37 -2.39
N SER A 153 -0.34 -5.49 -3.11
CA SER A 153 -0.94 -6.77 -2.69
C SER A 153 -0.42 -7.27 -1.34
N PHE A 154 0.80 -6.89 -0.94
CA PHE A 154 1.33 -7.12 0.40
C PHE A 154 0.48 -6.45 1.50
N TYR A 155 0.08 -5.19 1.31
CA TYR A 155 -0.76 -4.47 2.26
C TYR A 155 -2.18 -5.01 2.28
N ILE A 156 -2.72 -5.40 1.13
CA ILE A 156 -4.03 -6.06 1.06
C ILE A 156 -4.01 -7.36 1.88
N LYS A 157 -2.96 -8.18 1.70
CA LYS A 157 -2.76 -9.40 2.48
C LYS A 157 -2.61 -9.11 3.98
N ALA A 158 -1.89 -8.05 4.36
CA ALA A 158 -1.70 -7.67 5.76
C ALA A 158 -3.01 -7.13 6.40
N ILE A 159 -3.86 -6.44 5.63
CA ILE A 159 -5.21 -6.03 6.04
C ILE A 159 -6.08 -7.26 6.29
N GLU A 160 -6.06 -8.22 5.36
CA GLU A 160 -6.82 -9.47 5.49
C GLU A 160 -6.36 -10.33 6.67
N ALA A 161 -5.05 -10.39 6.91
CA ALA A 161 -4.47 -11.13 8.02
C ALA A 161 -4.53 -10.39 9.37
N MET A 162 -5.02 -9.14 9.39
CA MET A 162 -5.01 -8.25 10.56
C MET A 162 -3.63 -8.20 11.24
N THR A 163 -2.56 -8.06 10.45
CA THR A 163 -1.18 -7.96 10.95
C THR A 163 -0.74 -6.50 10.96
N PRO A 164 -0.99 -5.73 12.05
CA PRO A 164 -0.71 -4.29 12.10
C PRO A 164 0.76 -3.95 11.94
N ASN A 165 1.67 -4.82 12.40
CA ASN A 165 3.12 -4.62 12.26
C ASN A 165 3.58 -4.50 10.80
N ASN A 166 2.82 -5.08 9.88
CA ASN A 166 3.10 -5.12 8.44
C ASN A 166 2.30 -4.05 7.67
N LEU A 167 1.59 -3.16 8.37
CA LEU A 167 0.78 -2.10 7.80
C LEU A 167 1.43 -0.72 8.03
N PRO A 168 1.18 0.25 7.13
CA PRO A 168 1.66 1.63 7.28
C PRO A 168 0.84 2.37 8.35
N ALA A 169 1.05 3.69 8.48
CA ALA A 169 0.34 4.48 9.47
C ALA A 169 -1.20 4.29 9.39
N PRO A 170 -1.92 4.28 10.54
CA PRO A 170 -3.35 3.96 10.61
C PRO A 170 -4.26 4.77 9.66
N VAL A 171 -3.86 6.00 9.32
CA VAL A 171 -4.57 6.86 8.37
C VAL A 171 -4.59 6.29 6.95
N PHE A 172 -3.50 5.65 6.52
CA PHE A 172 -3.41 4.99 5.22
C PHE A 172 -4.18 3.68 5.21
N VAL A 173 -4.07 2.90 6.29
CA VAL A 173 -4.84 1.66 6.47
C VAL A 173 -6.33 1.92 6.31
N ARG A 174 -6.84 2.98 6.95
CA ARG A 174 -8.23 3.41 6.78
C ARG A 174 -8.56 3.69 5.31
N GLY A 175 -7.70 4.41 4.60
CA GLY A 175 -7.85 4.70 3.18
C GLY A 175 -7.89 3.45 2.30
N TYR A 176 -7.01 2.48 2.57
CA TYR A 176 -6.94 1.22 1.82
C TYR A 176 -8.20 0.37 2.05
N VAL A 177 -8.67 0.28 3.30
CA VAL A 177 -9.90 -0.43 3.65
C VAL A 177 -11.12 0.19 2.96
N ILE A 178 -11.21 1.52 2.89
CA ILE A 178 -12.29 2.22 2.16
C ILE A 178 -12.29 1.81 0.69
N GLN A 179 -11.13 1.82 0.04
CA GLN A 179 -11.02 1.51 -1.39
C GLN A 179 -11.33 0.03 -1.67
N MET A 180 -10.81 -0.87 -0.84
CA MET A 180 -11.10 -2.29 -0.92
C MET A 180 -12.59 -2.57 -0.72
N ALA A 181 -13.22 -1.97 0.28
CA ALA A 181 -14.65 -2.11 0.52
C ALA A 181 -15.50 -1.62 -0.66
N LYS A 182 -15.13 -0.49 -1.28
CA LYS A 182 -15.82 0.02 -2.49
C LYS A 182 -15.70 -0.95 -3.66
N GLU A 183 -14.51 -1.50 -3.90
CA GLU A 183 -14.30 -2.50 -4.97
C GLU A 183 -15.10 -3.79 -4.72
N LEU A 184 -15.22 -4.17 -3.45
CA LEU A 184 -16.07 -5.28 -3.02
C LEU A 184 -17.57 -4.91 -2.96
N GLY A 185 -17.99 -3.72 -3.40
CA GLY A 185 -19.40 -3.30 -3.42
C GLY A 185 -20.02 -3.07 -2.05
N LEU A 186 -19.20 -2.78 -1.04
CA LEU A 186 -19.60 -2.50 0.34
C LEU A 186 -19.61 -1.00 0.62
N ASN A 187 -20.23 -0.60 1.75
CA ASN A 187 -20.14 0.78 2.23
C ASN A 187 -18.75 1.05 2.81
N GLY A 188 -17.88 1.70 2.02
CA GLY A 188 -16.49 1.93 2.41
C GLY A 188 -16.29 2.67 3.73
N LYS A 189 -17.16 3.63 4.08
CA LYS A 189 -17.04 4.37 5.35
C LYS A 189 -17.39 3.48 6.54
N ALA A 190 -18.53 2.78 6.48
CA ALA A 190 -18.97 1.91 7.56
C ALA A 190 -18.01 0.75 7.81
N VAL A 191 -17.51 0.14 6.74
CA VAL A 191 -16.51 -0.94 6.80
C VAL A 191 -15.22 -0.44 7.43
N ALA A 192 -14.69 0.69 6.99
CA ALA A 192 -13.46 1.24 7.53
C ALA A 192 -13.60 1.67 9.00
N ASP A 193 -14.72 2.30 9.38
CA ASP A 193 -14.95 2.68 10.78
C ASP A 193 -14.99 1.46 11.72
N SER A 194 -15.63 0.37 11.28
CA SER A 194 -15.71 -0.87 12.04
C SER A 194 -14.36 -1.61 12.06
N TYR A 195 -13.68 -1.69 10.92
CA TYR A 195 -12.33 -2.28 10.80
C TYR A 195 -11.32 -1.56 11.70
N MET A 196 -11.29 -0.23 11.67
CA MET A 196 -10.34 0.55 12.47
C MET A 196 -10.58 0.42 13.99
N LYS A 197 -11.82 0.16 14.44
CA LYS A 197 -12.12 -0.17 15.84
C LYS A 197 -11.55 -1.53 16.26
N ASN A 198 -11.50 -2.49 15.34
CA ASN A 198 -10.89 -3.80 15.58
C ASN A 198 -9.36 -3.70 15.51
N TYR A 199 -8.85 -2.89 14.59
CA TYR A 199 -7.43 -2.59 14.43
C TYR A 199 -6.81 -1.96 15.70
N SER A 200 -7.54 -1.08 16.39
CA SER A 200 -7.06 -0.46 17.63
C SER A 200 -7.11 -1.37 18.86
N LYS A 201 -7.81 -2.51 18.79
CA LYS A 201 -7.85 -3.51 19.88
C LYS A 201 -6.80 -4.61 19.71
N ALA A 202 -6.28 -4.77 18.50
CA ALA A 202 -5.25 -5.74 18.14
C ALA A 202 -3.82 -5.18 18.26
N ASN A 203 -3.69 -3.86 18.50
CA ASN A 203 -2.45 -3.17 18.83
C ASN A 203 -2.37 -2.86 20.32
#